data_AF-A0A941F7D5-F1
#
_entry.id   AF-A0A941F7D5-F1
#
_cell.length_a   1.000
_cell.length_b   1.000
_cell.length_c   1.000
_cell.angle_alpha   90.00
_cell.angle_beta   90.00
_cell.angle_gamma   90.00
#
_symmetry.space_group_name_H-M   'P 1'
#
loop_
_entity.id
_entity.type
_entity.pdbx_description
1 polymer ?
#
loop_
_entity_poly.entity_id
_entity_poly.type
_entity_poly.pdbx_seq_one_letter_code
_entity_poly.pdbx_strand_id
1 'polypeptide(L)'
;MKLKYLIVAVFILASAAISKADKLDALRTNKTIIRMSEAQAPYFAIQIIALAKPPQMPSFFKNVDVAREYPCSDGFLRFCVGQYDSYEAAKAAIPDVKALGYDQAFVVNTREYTIGSGSPLGTLKSGQKIDPTKTYTVQLSAFRFPVYLSHFKNIDDVMEFRMKDKIFRYTTGTFKGDVAEQELNRIKALGYKDAHLVELDKYMPFKIE
;
A
#
# COMPACT_ATOMS: atom_id res chain seq x y z
N MET A 1 -22.22 -71.50 0.74
CA MET A 1 -21.14 -70.77 1.44
C MET A 1 -20.36 -69.96 0.40
N LYS A 2 -20.08 -68.68 0.69
CA LYS A 2 -19.29 -67.67 -0.09
C LYS A 2 -20.02 -67.06 -1.30
N LEU A 3 -19.99 -65.76 -1.60
CA LEU A 3 -19.61 -64.51 -0.92
C LEU A 3 -20.17 -63.42 -1.86
N LYS A 4 -21.17 -62.63 -1.45
CA LYS A 4 -21.69 -61.52 -2.26
C LYS A 4 -20.83 -60.28 -1.97
N TYR A 5 -20.05 -59.83 -2.96
CA TYR A 5 -19.25 -58.62 -2.86
C TYR A 5 -20.16 -57.39 -2.85
N LEU A 6 -20.16 -56.66 -1.74
CA LEU A 6 -20.77 -55.34 -1.61
C LEU A 6 -19.73 -54.30 -2.07
N ILE A 7 -19.92 -53.69 -3.23
CA ILE A 7 -19.09 -52.58 -3.70
C ILE A 7 -19.51 -51.33 -2.92
N VAL A 8 -18.67 -50.88 -2.00
CA VAL A 8 -18.80 -49.57 -1.35
C VAL A 8 -18.10 -48.55 -2.23
N ALA A 9 -18.88 -47.75 -2.96
CA ALA A 9 -18.36 -46.59 -3.68
C ALA A 9 -18.03 -45.48 -2.67
N VAL A 10 -16.75 -45.35 -2.33
CA VAL A 10 -16.24 -44.21 -1.57
C VAL A 10 -16.17 -43.01 -2.50
N PHE A 11 -17.16 -42.12 -2.43
CA PHE A 11 -17.09 -40.81 -3.04
C PHE A 11 -16.13 -39.94 -2.23
N ILE A 12 -14.87 -39.86 -2.66
CA ILE A 12 -13.95 -38.84 -2.19
C ILE A 12 -14.41 -37.51 -2.79
N LEU A 13 -15.14 -36.72 -2.00
CA LEU A 13 -15.40 -35.31 -2.28
C LEU A 13 -14.06 -34.57 -2.19
N ALA A 14 -13.33 -34.53 -3.30
CA ALA A 14 -12.25 -33.58 -3.47
C ALA A 14 -12.88 -32.19 -3.58
N SER A 15 -12.91 -31.44 -2.48
CA SER A 15 -13.20 -30.01 -2.51
C SER A 15 -12.07 -29.33 -3.29
N ALA A 16 -12.25 -29.17 -4.59
CA ALA A 16 -11.43 -28.28 -5.37
C ALA A 16 -11.67 -26.86 -4.85
N ALA A 17 -10.80 -26.40 -3.96
CA ALA A 17 -10.61 -24.99 -3.73
C ALA A 17 -10.15 -24.40 -5.05
N ILE A 18 -11.10 -23.94 -5.86
CA ILE A 18 -10.81 -23.14 -7.03
C ILE A 18 -10.25 -21.83 -6.48
N SER A 19 -8.92 -21.76 -6.39
CA SER A 19 -8.20 -20.50 -6.27
C SER A 19 -8.74 -19.60 -7.38
N LYS A 20 -9.49 -18.58 -6.98
CA LYS A 20 -9.98 -17.57 -7.91
C LYS A 20 -8.73 -16.94 -8.52
N ALA A 21 -8.53 -17.13 -9.82
CA ALA A 21 -7.33 -16.62 -10.49
C ALA A 21 -7.16 -15.13 -10.17
N ASP A 22 -6.00 -14.77 -9.61
CA ASP A 22 -5.67 -13.39 -9.29
C ASP A 22 -5.59 -12.59 -10.59
N LYS A 23 -6.58 -11.72 -10.80
CA LYS A 23 -6.70 -10.91 -12.02
C LYS A 23 -5.58 -9.87 -12.14
N LEU A 24 -4.78 -9.68 -11.10
CA LEU A 24 -3.71 -8.70 -11.00
C LEU A 24 -2.34 -9.35 -10.89
N ASP A 25 -2.22 -10.66 -11.10
CA ASP A 25 -0.97 -11.42 -10.99
C ASP A 25 0.19 -10.77 -11.76
N ALA A 26 -0.05 -10.30 -13.00
CA ALA A 26 0.93 -9.60 -13.83
C ALA A 26 1.43 -8.26 -13.26
N LEU A 27 0.70 -7.66 -12.31
CA LEU A 27 1.07 -6.43 -11.62
C LEU A 27 1.59 -6.68 -10.21
N ARG A 28 1.38 -7.87 -9.64
CA ARG A 28 1.74 -8.18 -8.27
C ARG A 28 3.25 -8.19 -8.12
N THR A 29 3.74 -7.61 -7.02
CA THR A 29 5.18 -7.39 -6.85
C THR A 29 5.58 -7.31 -5.38
N ASN A 30 6.87 -7.52 -5.11
CA ASN A 30 7.47 -7.20 -3.81
C ASN A 30 7.85 -5.71 -3.70
N LYS A 31 7.78 -4.94 -4.80
CA LYS A 31 8.14 -3.52 -4.82
C LYS A 31 7.07 -2.68 -4.13
N THR A 32 7.47 -1.87 -3.17
CA THR A 32 6.60 -0.94 -2.45
C THR A 32 6.79 0.48 -2.99
N ILE A 33 5.99 0.83 -4.00
CA ILE A 33 5.93 2.20 -4.51
C ILE A 33 4.82 2.93 -3.74
N ILE A 34 5.21 3.55 -2.64
CA ILE A 34 4.33 4.12 -1.61
C ILE A 34 3.74 5.43 -2.09
N ARG A 35 2.43 5.57 -2.03
CA ARG A 35 1.74 6.82 -2.41
C ARG A 35 1.70 7.78 -1.23
N MET A 36 2.31 8.95 -1.38
CA MET A 36 2.38 9.98 -0.34
C MET A 36 1.24 10.99 -0.47
N SER A 37 0.57 11.32 0.63
CA SER A 37 -0.40 12.43 0.70
C SER A 37 0.22 13.72 1.26
N GLU A 38 1.38 13.62 1.90
CA GLU A 38 2.14 14.73 2.46
C GLU A 38 3.62 14.35 2.57
N ALA A 39 4.48 15.33 2.83
CA ALA A 39 5.88 15.09 3.14
C ALA A 39 6.02 14.53 4.55
N GLN A 40 6.89 13.53 4.73
CA GLN A 40 7.15 12.89 6.03
C GLN A 40 8.64 13.02 6.36
N ALA A 41 8.94 13.20 7.64
CA ALA A 41 10.32 13.22 8.12
C ALA A 41 10.90 11.79 8.11
N PRO A 42 12.19 11.59 7.80
CA PRO A 42 13.17 12.60 7.37
C PRO A 42 12.89 13.14 5.94
N TYR A 43 13.00 14.46 5.76
CA TYR A 43 12.52 15.11 4.55
C TYR A 43 13.50 15.09 3.37
N PHE A 44 14.80 14.88 3.61
CA PHE A 44 15.75 14.76 2.50
C PHE A 44 15.64 13.38 1.86
N ALA A 45 15.55 13.36 0.55
CA ALA A 45 15.46 12.13 -0.25
C ALA A 45 16.22 12.31 -1.56
N ILE A 46 16.30 11.25 -2.37
CA ILE A 46 16.87 11.31 -3.71
C ILE A 46 15.73 11.14 -4.71
N GLN A 47 15.42 12.17 -5.49
CA GLN A 47 14.46 12.06 -6.58
C GLN A 47 15.12 11.32 -7.75
N ILE A 48 14.48 10.23 -8.20
CA ILE A 48 15.01 9.39 -9.29
C ILE A 48 14.32 9.67 -10.63
N ILE A 49 13.05 10.11 -10.61
CA ILE A 49 12.30 10.46 -11.82
C ILE A 49 11.06 11.30 -11.50
N ALA A 50 10.60 12.09 -12.47
CA ALA A 50 9.31 12.78 -12.45
C ALA A 50 8.50 12.42 -13.70
N LEU A 51 7.23 12.05 -13.54
CA LEU A 51 6.38 11.56 -14.62
C LEU A 51 5.05 12.31 -14.70
N ALA A 52 4.62 12.71 -15.89
CA ALA A 52 3.29 13.29 -16.10
C ALA A 52 2.16 12.23 -16.06
N LYS A 53 2.51 10.95 -16.24
CA LYS A 53 1.57 9.81 -16.17
C LYS A 53 2.16 8.69 -15.32
N PRO A 54 1.35 7.94 -14.56
CA PRO A 54 1.87 6.88 -13.72
C PRO A 54 2.44 5.72 -14.57
N PRO A 55 3.48 5.04 -14.07
CA PRO A 55 4.00 3.83 -14.71
C PRO A 55 2.93 2.73 -14.66
N GLN A 56 2.86 1.92 -15.72
CA GLN A 56 1.84 0.88 -15.86
C GLN A 56 2.28 -0.49 -15.31
N MET A 57 3.59 -0.70 -15.13
CA MET A 57 4.16 -1.97 -14.66
C MET A 57 5.20 -1.72 -13.56
N PRO A 58 5.32 -2.61 -12.57
CA PRO A 58 6.32 -2.50 -11.50
C PRO A 58 7.76 -2.58 -12.03
N SER A 59 7.99 -3.29 -13.13
CA SER A 59 9.29 -3.39 -13.81
C SER A 59 9.84 -2.08 -14.35
N PHE A 60 9.02 -1.01 -14.39
CA PHE A 60 9.48 0.34 -14.67
C PHE A 60 10.58 0.80 -13.70
N PHE A 61 10.47 0.40 -12.43
CA PHE A 61 11.48 0.70 -11.39
C PHE A 61 12.55 -0.40 -11.37
N LYS A 62 13.61 -0.20 -12.15
CA LYS A 62 14.75 -1.10 -12.21
C LYS A 62 15.58 -0.99 -10.94
N ASN A 63 15.90 -2.12 -10.32
CA ASN A 63 16.77 -2.20 -9.14
C ASN A 63 16.34 -1.33 -7.93
N VAL A 64 15.08 -0.87 -7.92
CA VAL A 64 14.48 -0.10 -6.82
C VAL A 64 13.30 -0.89 -6.29
N ASP A 65 13.40 -1.33 -5.03
CA ASP A 65 12.32 -2.07 -4.38
C ASP A 65 11.38 -1.16 -3.59
N VAL A 66 11.88 0.00 -3.13
CA VAL A 66 11.09 0.96 -2.36
C VAL A 66 11.25 2.35 -2.98
N ALA A 67 10.13 3.00 -3.27
CA ALA A 67 10.11 4.41 -3.65
C ALA A 67 8.85 5.09 -3.07
N ARG A 68 8.92 6.40 -2.86
CA ARG A 68 7.76 7.24 -2.51
C ARG A 68 7.33 8.06 -3.71
N GLU A 69 6.06 7.98 -4.05
CA GLU A 69 5.39 8.74 -5.10
C GLU A 69 4.70 9.96 -4.50
N TYR A 70 5.16 11.15 -4.91
CA TYR A 70 4.59 12.44 -4.55
C TYR A 70 3.81 13.03 -5.73
N PRO A 71 2.47 13.14 -5.66
CA PRO A 71 1.67 13.78 -6.71
C PRO A 71 1.74 15.31 -6.62
N CYS A 72 2.71 15.93 -7.24
CA CYS A 72 2.84 17.37 -7.10
C CYS A 72 1.75 18.13 -7.86
N SER A 73 1.37 19.30 -7.34
CA SER A 73 0.30 20.15 -7.87
C SER A 73 0.60 20.70 -9.27
N ASP A 74 1.86 20.61 -9.72
CA ASP A 74 2.29 20.95 -11.08
C ASP A 74 2.00 19.85 -12.11
N GLY A 75 1.30 18.78 -11.71
CA GLY A 75 0.89 17.70 -12.60
C GLY A 75 1.92 16.58 -12.76
N PHE A 76 3.06 16.65 -12.05
CA PHE A 76 4.07 15.60 -12.08
C PHE A 76 4.01 14.70 -10.84
N LEU A 77 4.13 13.39 -11.07
CA LEU A 77 4.42 12.40 -10.05
C LEU A 77 5.93 12.33 -9.85
N ARG A 78 6.44 12.76 -8.71
CA ARG A 78 7.86 12.66 -8.35
C ARG A 78 8.11 11.41 -7.53
N PHE A 79 9.08 10.60 -7.96
CA PHE A 79 9.44 9.36 -7.28
C PHE A 79 10.79 9.54 -6.59
N CYS A 80 10.81 9.31 -5.28
CA CYS A 80 12.01 9.45 -4.46
C CYS A 80 12.38 8.14 -3.77
N VAL A 81 13.68 7.93 -3.57
CA VAL A 81 14.25 6.82 -2.79
C VAL A 81 15.03 7.35 -1.60
N GLY A 82 15.15 6.51 -0.56
CA GLY A 82 15.84 6.85 0.69
C GLY A 82 15.15 7.94 1.51
N GLN A 83 15.45 8.01 2.80
CA GLN A 83 15.12 9.14 3.68
C GLN A 83 16.36 9.44 4.50
N TYR A 84 16.72 10.72 4.57
CA TYR A 84 17.96 11.16 5.18
C TYR A 84 17.68 12.35 6.08
N ASP A 85 18.34 12.38 7.24
CA ASP A 85 18.19 13.47 8.21
C ASP A 85 18.82 14.78 7.72
N SER A 86 19.75 14.72 6.77
CA SER A 86 20.42 15.88 6.18
C SER A 86 20.63 15.77 4.67
N TYR A 87 20.85 16.92 4.05
CA TYR A 87 21.23 17.02 2.64
C TYR A 87 22.54 16.27 2.36
N GLU A 88 23.51 16.35 3.28
CA GLU A 88 24.83 15.75 3.18
C GLU A 88 24.74 14.22 3.19
N ALA A 89 23.91 13.65 4.08
CA ALA A 89 23.65 12.22 4.12
C ALA A 89 22.97 11.73 2.83
N ALA A 90 21.99 12.48 2.31
CA ALA A 90 21.36 12.17 1.03
C ALA A 90 22.37 12.27 -0.14
N LYS A 91 23.22 13.30 -0.13
CA LYS A 91 24.23 13.54 -1.16
C LYS A 91 25.27 12.42 -1.20
N ALA A 92 25.66 11.90 -0.03
CA ALA A 92 26.58 10.77 0.08
C ALA A 92 26.04 9.49 -0.58
N ALA A 93 24.71 9.31 -0.64
CA ALA A 93 24.06 8.15 -1.24
C ALA A 93 23.77 8.30 -2.76
N ILE A 94 24.05 9.47 -3.36
CA ILE A 94 23.83 9.69 -4.80
C ILE A 94 24.60 8.69 -5.69
N PRO A 95 25.89 8.38 -5.45
CA PRO A 95 26.62 7.42 -6.27
C PRO A 95 25.94 6.05 -6.33
N ASP A 96 25.43 5.56 -5.20
CA ASP A 96 24.73 4.27 -5.12
C ASP A 96 23.44 4.29 -5.94
N VAL A 97 22.64 5.35 -5.83
CA VAL A 97 21.41 5.51 -6.62
C VAL A 97 21.70 5.61 -8.12
N LYS A 98 22.79 6.27 -8.52
CA LYS A 98 23.22 6.32 -9.92
C LYS A 98 23.66 4.96 -10.42
N ALA A 99 24.36 4.17 -9.60
CA ALA A 99 24.76 2.80 -9.93
C ALA A 99 23.56 1.86 -10.19
N LEU A 100 22.36 2.18 -9.67
CA LEU A 100 21.12 1.47 -10.00
C LEU A 100 20.57 1.78 -11.41
N GLY A 101 21.13 2.79 -12.09
CA GLY A 101 20.74 3.24 -13.43
C GLY A 101 19.98 4.57 -13.48
N TYR A 102 20.00 5.35 -12.39
CA TYR A 102 19.31 6.65 -12.30
C TYR A 102 20.30 7.82 -12.35
N ASP A 103 20.95 8.01 -13.50
CA ASP A 103 22.04 8.99 -13.68
C ASP A 103 21.65 10.44 -13.37
N GLN A 104 20.38 10.77 -13.58
CA GLN A 104 19.79 12.09 -13.34
C GLN A 104 19.26 12.25 -11.90
N ALA A 105 19.55 11.31 -11.01
CA ALA A 105 19.11 11.40 -9.62
C ALA A 105 19.77 12.57 -8.88
N PHE A 106 18.99 13.27 -8.05
CA PHE A 106 19.45 14.41 -7.27
C PHE A 106 18.76 14.47 -5.91
N VAL A 107 19.43 15.13 -4.96
CA VAL A 107 18.90 15.33 -3.61
C VAL A 107 17.76 16.36 -3.65
N VAL A 108 16.69 16.06 -2.93
CA VAL A 108 15.52 16.92 -2.77
C VAL A 108 15.16 17.04 -1.29
N ASN A 109 14.55 18.17 -0.94
CA ASN A 109 13.84 18.34 0.33
C ASN A 109 12.34 18.18 0.04
N THR A 110 11.76 17.05 0.43
CA THR A 110 10.37 16.72 0.11
C THR A 110 9.35 17.65 0.77
N ARG A 111 9.74 18.40 1.82
CA ARG A 111 8.89 19.43 2.42
C ARG A 111 8.56 20.57 1.44
N GLU A 112 9.40 20.78 0.44
CA GLU A 112 9.22 21.82 -0.58
C GLU A 112 8.25 21.38 -1.69
N TYR A 113 7.80 20.13 -1.68
CA TYR A 113 6.78 19.67 -2.61
C TYR A 113 5.40 20.20 -2.23
N THR A 114 4.80 20.96 -3.14
CA THR A 114 3.36 21.21 -3.11
C THR A 114 2.64 19.97 -3.60
N ILE A 115 2.15 19.14 -2.67
CA ILE A 115 1.48 17.89 -2.97
C ILE A 115 -0.01 18.19 -3.26
N GLY A 116 -0.47 17.77 -4.44
CA GLY A 116 -1.86 17.90 -4.85
C GLY A 116 -2.78 17.22 -3.86
N SER A 117 -3.88 17.89 -3.52
CA SER A 117 -4.88 17.47 -2.52
C SER A 117 -5.59 16.18 -2.92
N GLY A 118 -4.92 15.06 -2.65
CA GLY A 118 -5.47 13.71 -2.74
C GLY A 118 -5.34 13.01 -1.41
N SER A 119 -5.92 13.58 -0.35
CA SER A 119 -6.11 12.81 0.88
C SER A 119 -7.00 11.61 0.53
N PRO A 120 -6.64 10.38 0.93
CA PRO A 120 -7.43 9.20 0.60
C PRO A 120 -8.89 9.43 0.97
N LEU A 121 -9.80 9.12 0.05
CA LEU A 121 -11.25 9.27 0.27
C LEU A 121 -11.62 8.64 1.61
N GLY A 122 -12.20 9.41 2.54
CA GLY A 122 -12.64 8.86 3.83
C GLY A 122 -11.59 8.82 4.94
N THR A 123 -10.37 9.33 4.73
CA THR A 123 -9.40 9.57 5.80
C THR A 123 -9.97 10.57 6.79
N LEU A 124 -9.91 10.25 8.08
CA LEU A 124 -10.22 11.21 9.13
C LEU A 124 -9.17 12.31 9.13
N LYS A 125 -9.61 13.57 9.05
CA LYS A 125 -8.69 14.70 9.24
C LYS A 125 -8.25 14.74 10.69
N SER A 126 -7.03 15.24 10.94
CA SER A 126 -6.58 15.52 12.30
C SER A 126 -7.61 16.40 13.02
N GLY A 127 -8.04 15.98 14.22
CA GLY A 127 -9.08 16.66 15.00
C GLY A 127 -10.53 16.34 14.62
N GLN A 128 -10.78 15.56 13.58
CA GLN A 128 -12.13 15.08 13.27
C GLN A 128 -12.54 13.99 14.27
N LYS A 129 -13.66 14.21 14.97
CA LYS A 129 -14.21 13.23 15.92
C LYS A 129 -14.70 11.98 15.18
N ILE A 130 -14.35 10.81 15.71
CA ILE A 130 -14.88 9.52 15.23
C ILE A 130 -16.38 9.46 15.52
N ASP A 131 -17.16 9.09 14.50
CA ASP A 131 -18.61 8.91 14.62
C ASP A 131 -18.91 7.50 15.14
N PRO A 132 -19.47 7.33 16.35
CA PRO A 132 -19.71 6.02 16.94
C PRO A 132 -20.73 5.18 16.14
N THR A 133 -21.56 5.81 15.31
CA THR A 133 -22.58 5.11 14.51
C THR A 133 -22.01 4.48 13.23
N LYS A 134 -20.81 4.91 12.83
CA LYS A 134 -20.15 4.45 11.60
C LYS A 134 -19.23 3.26 11.86
N THR A 135 -18.88 2.62 10.75
CA THR A 135 -17.91 1.52 10.71
C THR A 135 -16.63 1.99 10.03
N TYR A 136 -15.51 1.63 10.64
CA TYR A 136 -14.16 2.01 10.20
C TYR A 136 -13.33 0.76 9.93
N THR A 137 -12.29 0.94 9.13
CA THR A 137 -11.20 -0.03 8.95
C THR A 137 -9.87 0.72 9.11
N VAL A 138 -8.81 -0.01 9.47
CA VAL A 138 -7.49 0.59 9.62
C VAL A 138 -6.74 0.42 8.31
N GLN A 139 -6.45 1.52 7.60
CA GLN A 139 -5.60 1.47 6.42
C GLN A 139 -4.13 1.33 6.85
N LEU A 140 -3.48 0.27 6.38
CA LEU A 140 -2.08 -0.07 6.67
C LEU A 140 -1.11 0.64 5.73
N SER A 141 -1.44 0.68 4.44
CA SER A 141 -0.56 1.22 3.39
C SER A 141 -1.32 1.52 2.10
N ALA A 142 -0.68 2.32 1.24
CA ALA A 142 -1.17 2.65 -0.09
C ALA A 142 -0.03 2.55 -1.12
N PHE A 143 -0.16 1.66 -2.10
CA PHE A 143 0.87 1.37 -3.09
C PHE A 143 0.39 1.58 -4.52
N ARG A 144 1.29 1.99 -5.43
CA ARG A 144 0.99 2.13 -6.86
C ARG A 144 0.69 0.79 -7.55
N PHE A 145 1.29 -0.29 -7.07
CA PHE A 145 1.11 -1.65 -7.59
C PHE A 145 0.64 -2.57 -6.46
N PRO A 146 -0.11 -3.63 -6.77
CA PRO A 146 -0.54 -4.57 -5.75
C PRO A 146 0.68 -5.34 -5.23
N VAL A 147 0.79 -5.48 -3.90
CA VAL A 147 1.83 -6.25 -3.25
C VAL A 147 1.29 -7.61 -2.80
N TYR A 148 2.17 -8.56 -2.54
CA TYR A 148 1.76 -9.83 -1.93
C TYR A 148 1.26 -9.58 -0.50
N LEU A 149 0.16 -10.22 -0.08
CA LEU A 149 -0.38 -10.06 1.28
C LEU A 149 0.62 -10.48 2.36
N SER A 150 1.57 -11.37 2.04
CA SER A 150 2.69 -11.74 2.90
C SER A 150 3.60 -10.56 3.28
N HIS A 151 3.48 -9.40 2.64
CA HIS A 151 4.08 -8.13 3.04
C HIS A 151 3.60 -7.70 4.44
N PHE A 152 2.33 -7.94 4.77
CA PHE A 152 1.71 -7.50 6.01
C PHE A 152 1.89 -8.53 7.13
N LYS A 153 3.01 -8.45 7.84
CA LYS A 153 3.32 -9.37 8.95
C LYS A 153 2.38 -9.13 10.14
N ASN A 154 1.96 -10.22 10.79
CA ASN A 154 1.12 -10.21 11.99
C ASN A 154 -0.30 -9.64 11.76
N ILE A 155 -0.77 -9.62 10.51
CA ILE A 155 -2.14 -9.23 10.14
C ILE A 155 -2.69 -10.30 9.20
N ASP A 156 -3.70 -11.03 9.66
CA ASP A 156 -4.24 -12.18 8.93
C ASP A 156 -5.42 -11.80 8.01
N ASP A 157 -6.09 -10.67 8.28
CA ASP A 157 -7.35 -10.25 7.65
C ASP A 157 -7.19 -9.02 6.75
N VAL A 158 -6.10 -8.97 5.98
CA VAL A 158 -5.85 -7.86 5.06
C VAL A 158 -6.88 -7.85 3.92
N MET A 159 -7.54 -6.71 3.73
CA MET A 159 -8.42 -6.42 2.61
C MET A 159 -7.73 -5.50 1.59
N GLU A 160 -7.96 -5.75 0.31
CA GLU A 160 -7.35 -5.00 -0.78
C GLU A 160 -8.39 -4.21 -1.59
N PHE A 161 -8.11 -2.92 -1.82
CA PHE A 161 -8.98 -2.00 -2.55
C PHE A 161 -8.23 -1.29 -3.66
N ARG A 162 -8.81 -1.26 -4.87
CA ARG A 162 -8.27 -0.48 -5.99
C ARG A 162 -9.13 0.77 -6.20
N MET A 163 -8.68 1.89 -5.67
CA MET A 163 -9.45 3.13 -5.67
C MET A 163 -9.45 3.82 -7.04
N LYS A 164 -10.27 4.88 -7.19
CA LYS A 164 -10.38 5.68 -8.43
C LYS A 164 -9.06 6.32 -8.88
N ASP A 165 -8.15 6.59 -7.94
CA ASP A 165 -6.79 7.10 -8.19
C ASP A 165 -5.83 6.02 -8.73
N LYS A 166 -6.32 4.78 -8.90
CA LYS A 166 -5.58 3.58 -9.30
C LYS A 166 -4.47 3.21 -8.31
N ILE A 167 -4.62 3.61 -7.05
CA ILE A 167 -3.75 3.20 -5.94
C ILE A 167 -4.41 2.03 -5.22
N PHE A 168 -3.58 1.05 -4.87
CA PHE A 168 -3.95 -0.12 -4.08
C PHE A 168 -3.84 0.23 -2.61
N ARG A 169 -4.95 0.12 -1.89
CA ARG A 169 -5.02 0.42 -0.46
C ARG A 169 -5.29 -0.88 0.29
N TYR A 170 -4.53 -1.07 1.34
CA TYR A 170 -4.59 -2.26 2.17
C TYR A 170 -5.11 -1.87 3.54
N THR A 171 -6.16 -2.56 3.99
CA THR A 171 -6.77 -2.29 5.29
C THR A 171 -6.95 -3.59 6.07
N THR A 172 -7.25 -3.50 7.36
CA THR A 172 -7.53 -4.63 8.25
C THR A 172 -8.68 -4.31 9.18
N GLY A 173 -9.46 -5.34 9.51
CA GLY A 173 -10.55 -5.27 10.47
C GLY A 173 -11.73 -4.40 10.04
N THR A 174 -12.78 -4.52 10.84
CA THR A 174 -14.04 -3.78 10.69
C THR A 174 -14.50 -3.41 12.09
N PHE A 175 -14.45 -2.13 12.42
CA PHE A 175 -14.57 -1.64 13.77
C PHE A 175 -15.70 -0.61 13.87
N LYS A 176 -16.52 -0.71 14.92
CA LYS A 176 -17.44 0.38 15.27
C LYS A 176 -16.66 1.58 15.76
N GLY A 177 -17.19 2.78 15.54
CA GLY A 177 -16.49 4.02 15.85
C GLY A 177 -16.11 4.18 17.33
N ASP A 178 -16.85 3.54 18.24
CA ASP A 178 -16.55 3.52 19.68
C ASP A 178 -15.27 2.76 20.05
N VAL A 179 -14.86 1.76 19.25
CA VAL A 179 -13.65 0.94 19.46
C VAL A 179 -12.55 1.19 18.44
N ALA A 180 -12.83 1.92 17.36
CA ALA A 180 -11.92 2.10 16.22
C ALA A 180 -10.55 2.71 16.60
N GLU A 181 -10.51 3.68 17.51
CA GLU A 181 -9.26 4.33 17.94
C GLU A 181 -8.36 3.37 18.73
N GLN A 182 -8.95 2.51 19.58
CA GLN A 182 -8.22 1.49 20.32
C GLN A 182 -7.55 0.50 19.36
N GLU A 183 -8.29 0.05 18.35
CA GLU A 183 -7.77 -0.87 17.34
C GLU A 183 -6.69 -0.22 16.47
N LEU A 184 -6.86 1.05 16.09
CA LEU A 184 -5.80 1.80 15.42
C LEU A 184 -4.49 1.80 16.24
N ASN A 185 -4.57 2.07 17.54
CA ASN A 185 -3.40 2.09 18.42
C ASN A 185 -2.75 0.70 18.55
N ARG A 186 -3.56 -0.37 18.61
CA ARG A 186 -3.07 -1.75 18.58
C ARG A 186 -2.31 -2.04 17.28
N ILE A 187 -2.86 -1.67 16.13
CA ILE A 187 -2.22 -1.85 14.83
C ILE A 187 -0.92 -1.04 14.71
N LYS A 188 -0.89 0.20 15.21
CA LYS A 188 0.34 1.00 15.28
C LYS A 188 1.41 0.34 16.15
N ALA A 189 1.02 -0.27 17.28
CA ALA A 189 1.92 -1.00 18.16
C ALA A 189 2.53 -2.26 17.51
N LEU A 190 1.88 -2.83 16.47
CA LEU A 190 2.44 -3.91 15.65
C LEU A 190 3.49 -3.44 14.63
N GLY A 191 3.72 -2.12 14.52
CA GLY A 191 4.75 -1.53 13.64
C GLY A 191 4.19 -0.70 12.48
N TYR A 192 2.87 -0.67 12.27
CA TYR A 192 2.23 0.10 11.21
C TYR A 192 2.03 1.57 11.62
N LYS A 193 3.12 2.30 11.84
CA LYS A 193 3.08 3.64 12.45
C LYS A 193 2.25 4.66 11.66
N ASP A 194 2.23 4.55 10.34
CA ASP A 194 1.48 5.43 9.44
C ASP A 194 0.02 5.00 9.21
N ALA A 195 -0.41 3.96 9.92
CA ALA A 195 -1.79 3.50 9.84
C ALA A 195 -2.76 4.60 10.30
N HIS A 196 -3.94 4.62 9.69
CA HIS A 196 -5.01 5.56 10.02
C HIS A 196 -6.38 4.95 9.76
N LEU A 197 -7.39 5.50 10.44
CA LEU A 197 -8.77 5.10 10.25
C LEU A 197 -9.37 5.70 8.98
N VAL A 198 -10.13 4.87 8.28
CA VAL A 198 -10.96 5.27 7.14
C VAL A 198 -12.37 4.71 7.31
N GLU A 199 -13.38 5.47 6.89
CA GLU A 199 -14.77 4.98 6.86
C GLU A 199 -14.89 3.82 5.86
N LEU A 200 -15.24 2.63 6.33
CA LEU A 200 -15.22 1.40 5.53
C LEU A 200 -16.16 1.47 4.31
N ASP A 201 -17.35 2.06 4.47
CA ASP A 201 -18.35 2.15 3.41
C ASP A 201 -17.84 2.93 2.18
N LYS A 202 -16.87 3.85 2.38
CA LYS A 202 -16.24 4.61 1.27
C LYS A 202 -15.28 3.76 0.45
N TYR A 203 -14.79 2.65 1.01
CA TYR A 203 -13.86 1.71 0.38
C TYR A 203 -14.56 0.53 -0.27
N MET A 204 -15.66 0.05 0.33
CA MET A 204 -16.37 -1.16 -0.11
C MET A 204 -16.67 -1.26 -1.61
N PRO A 205 -17.08 -0.18 -2.31
CA PRO A 205 -17.30 -0.23 -3.77
C PRO A 205 -16.04 -0.55 -4.60
N PHE A 206 -14.85 -0.47 -4.01
CA PHE A 206 -13.54 -0.64 -4.66
C PHE A 206 -12.81 -1.91 -4.23
N LYS A 207 -13.45 -2.77 -3.42
CA LYS A 207 -12.85 -4.01 -2.93
C LYS A 207 -12.57 -4.96 -4.09
N ILE A 208 -11.36 -5.52 -4.14
CA ILE A 208 -10.94 -6.44 -5.20
C ILE A 208 -10.71 -7.87 -4.70
N GLU A 209 -10.35 -8.03 -3.42
CA GLU A 209 -10.28 -9.30 -2.69
C GLU A 209 -10.84 -9.13 -1.27
#